data_AF-A0A847Z733-F1
#
_entry.id   AF-A0A847Z733-F1
#
_cell.length_a   1.000
_cell.length_b   1.000
_cell.length_c   1.000
_cell.angle_alpha   90.00
_cell.angle_beta   90.00
_cell.angle_gamma   90.00
#
_symmetry.space_group_name_H-M   'P 1'
#
loop_
_entity.id
_entity.type
_entity.pdbx_description
1 polymer ?
#
loop_
_entity_poly.entity_id
_entity_poly.type
_entity_poly.pdbx_seq_one_letter_code
_entity_poly.pdbx_strand_id
1 'polypeptide(L)'
;MNTKYRFGMNIGSASLVLIFAVLCLTLFATLTLLSAKNEMNLTDKYSRSVTQYYAADSKAEENLLIIQDILSSANADKTAYIKNQCEKYKFTYVQKNNKIYITFNENINMQQILHVTVKVNNKKFEIIQWKKISANEINIDESINVYK
;
A
#
# COMPACT_ATOMS: atom_id res chain seq x y z
N MET A 1 78.52 3.07 -19.14
CA MET A 1 78.64 3.42 -17.72
C MET A 1 77.32 3.04 -17.05
N ASN A 2 77.35 2.08 -16.14
CA ASN A 2 76.21 1.19 -15.85
C ASN A 2 75.24 1.80 -14.81
N THR A 3 73.97 1.97 -15.17
CA THR A 3 72.91 2.51 -14.30
C THR A 3 72.37 1.42 -13.37
N LYS A 4 72.81 1.40 -12.12
CA LYS A 4 72.28 0.47 -11.10
C LYS A 4 71.04 1.06 -10.43
N TYR A 5 69.86 0.68 -10.91
CA TYR A 5 68.59 0.89 -10.21
C TYR A 5 68.56 0.05 -8.94
N ARG A 6 68.72 0.69 -7.78
CA ARG A 6 68.60 0.04 -6.46
C ARG A 6 67.12 -0.13 -6.14
N PHE A 7 66.53 -1.25 -6.54
CA PHE A 7 65.21 -1.66 -6.07
C PHE A 7 65.34 -2.31 -4.69
N GLY A 8 65.66 -1.50 -3.68
CA GLY A 8 65.58 -1.87 -2.26
C GLY A 8 64.20 -1.52 -1.72
N MET A 9 63.14 -2.12 -2.28
CA MET A 9 61.79 -1.94 -1.77
C MET A 9 61.63 -2.83 -0.54
N ASN A 10 61.43 -2.23 0.63
CA ASN A 10 61.24 -2.93 1.90
C ASN A 10 60.07 -3.92 1.78
N ILE A 11 60.36 -5.22 1.57
CA ILE A 11 59.37 -6.29 1.35
C ILE A 11 58.24 -6.28 2.42
N GLY A 12 58.55 -5.87 3.65
CA GLY A 12 57.56 -5.72 4.73
C GLY A 12 56.50 -4.63 4.47
N SER A 13 56.84 -3.53 3.80
CA SER A 13 55.90 -2.44 3.50
C SER A 13 54.88 -2.83 2.43
N ALA A 14 55.31 -3.54 1.38
CA ALA A 14 54.42 -4.07 0.35
C ALA A 14 53.46 -5.14 0.93
N SER A 15 53.94 -5.98 1.85
CA SER A 15 53.10 -6.98 2.53
C SER A 15 52.02 -6.35 3.40
N LEU A 16 52.32 -5.24 4.09
CA LEU A 16 51.35 -4.54 4.94
C LEU A 16 50.22 -3.91 4.10
N VAL A 17 50.57 -3.29 2.97
CA VAL A 17 49.57 -2.72 2.04
C VAL A 17 48.66 -3.82 1.50
N LEU A 18 49.19 -4.99 1.17
CA LEU A 18 48.39 -6.12 0.68
C LEU A 18 47.42 -6.65 1.74
N ILE A 19 47.87 -6.82 2.99
CA ILE A 19 46.99 -7.23 4.10
C ILE A 19 45.87 -6.21 4.30
N PHE A 20 46.20 -4.92 4.30
CA PHE A 20 45.20 -3.87 4.44
C PHE A 20 44.18 -3.88 3.29
N ALA A 21 44.65 -4.03 2.05
CA ALA A 21 43.77 -4.13 0.89
C ALA A 21 42.83 -5.34 0.97
N VAL A 22 43.32 -6.49 1.41
CA VAL A 22 42.48 -7.68 1.62
C VAL A 22 41.44 -7.40 2.70
N LEU A 23 41.83 -6.87 3.86
CA LEU A 23 40.88 -6.53 4.93
C LEU A 23 39.81 -5.54 4.46
N CYS A 24 40.18 -4.51 3.71
CA CYS A 24 39.23 -3.57 3.10
C CYS A 24 38.26 -4.28 2.15
N LEU A 25 38.76 -5.19 1.31
CA LEU A 25 37.92 -5.96 0.39
C LEU A 25 36.94 -6.87 1.16
N THR A 26 37.38 -7.52 2.24
CA THR A 26 36.51 -8.34 3.09
C THR A 26 35.43 -7.51 3.78
N LEU A 27 35.78 -6.32 4.28
CA LEU A 27 34.82 -5.40 4.89
C LEU A 27 33.79 -4.91 3.87
N PHE A 28 34.22 -4.49 2.68
CA PHE A 28 33.30 -4.09 1.62
C PHE A 28 32.39 -5.24 1.15
N ALA A 29 32.94 -6.45 1.00
CA ALA A 29 32.15 -7.63 0.66
C ALA A 29 31.10 -7.95 1.75
N THR A 30 31.48 -7.87 3.03
CA THR A 30 30.58 -8.12 4.15
C THR A 30 29.46 -7.07 4.23
N LEU A 31 29.80 -5.78 4.08
CA LEU A 31 28.81 -4.71 4.03
C LEU A 31 27.84 -4.90 2.85
N THR A 32 28.36 -5.30 1.68
CA THR A 32 27.54 -5.61 0.50
C THR A 32 26.55 -6.74 0.79
N LEU A 33 27.00 -7.84 1.41
CA LEU A 33 26.14 -8.97 1.77
C LEU A 33 25.06 -8.57 2.79
N LEU A 34 25.42 -7.79 3.80
CA LEU A 34 24.47 -7.31 4.81
C LEU A 34 23.40 -6.40 4.18
N SER A 35 23.80 -5.49 3.29
CA SER A 35 22.89 -4.63 2.53
C SER A 35 21.95 -5.45 1.65
N ALA A 36 22.48 -6.39 0.86
CA ALA A 36 21.68 -7.27 -0.01
C ALA A 36 20.64 -8.09 0.78
N LYS A 37 21.02 -8.59 1.97
CA LYS A 37 20.08 -9.31 2.86
C LYS A 37 18.96 -8.40 3.36
N ASN A 38 19.26 -7.15 3.69
CA ASN A 38 18.24 -6.19 4.11
C ASN A 38 17.29 -5.82 2.95
N GLU A 39 17.85 -5.58 1.76
CA GLU A 39 17.08 -5.30 0.54
C GLU A 39 16.15 -6.48 0.16
N MET A 40 16.61 -7.72 0.30
CA MET A 40 15.77 -8.91 0.10
C MET A 40 14.55 -8.91 1.03
N ASN A 41 14.76 -8.70 2.34
CA ASN A 41 13.67 -8.64 3.31
C ASN A 41 12.68 -7.50 3.02
N LEU A 42 13.18 -6.34 2.58
CA LEU A 42 12.34 -5.21 2.19
C LEU A 42 11.52 -5.54 0.95
N THR A 43 12.14 -6.18 -0.04
CA THR A 43 11.49 -6.61 -1.28
C THR A 43 10.37 -7.60 -1.00
N ASP A 44 10.59 -8.58 -0.11
CA ASP A 44 9.57 -9.54 0.30
C ASP A 44 8.37 -8.87 0.97
N LYS A 45 8.65 -7.94 1.90
CA LYS A 45 7.58 -7.15 2.56
C LYS A 45 6.80 -6.32 1.56
N TYR A 46 7.49 -5.68 0.62
CA TYR A 46 6.86 -4.88 -0.43
C TYR A 46 5.98 -5.74 -1.34
N SER A 47 6.50 -6.86 -1.84
CA SER A 47 5.76 -7.82 -2.68
C SER A 47 4.50 -8.33 -2.00
N ARG A 48 4.59 -8.68 -0.71
CA ARG A 48 3.42 -9.09 0.09
C ARG A 48 2.41 -7.95 0.23
N SER A 49 2.88 -6.74 0.53
CA SER A 49 2.01 -5.56 0.67
C SER A 49 1.27 -5.24 -0.64
N VAL A 50 1.93 -5.37 -1.78
CA VAL A 50 1.34 -5.13 -3.10
C VAL A 50 0.29 -6.21 -3.41
N THR A 51 0.62 -7.47 -3.21
CA THR A 51 -0.32 -8.59 -3.39
C THR A 51 -1.56 -8.42 -2.51
N GLN A 52 -1.37 -8.07 -1.23
CA GLN A 52 -2.47 -7.82 -0.30
C GLN A 52 -3.34 -6.64 -0.71
N TYR A 53 -2.73 -5.57 -1.23
CA TYR A 53 -3.47 -4.41 -1.71
C TYR A 53 -4.40 -4.78 -2.87
N TYR A 54 -3.88 -5.48 -3.88
CA TYR A 54 -4.71 -5.89 -5.03
C TYR A 54 -5.76 -6.95 -4.66
N ALA A 55 -5.49 -7.80 -3.67
CA ALA A 55 -6.50 -8.71 -3.14
C ALA A 55 -7.67 -7.96 -2.47
N ALA A 56 -7.40 -6.86 -1.76
CA ALA A 56 -8.43 -6.00 -1.18
C ALA A 56 -9.15 -5.18 -2.27
N ASP A 57 -8.43 -4.73 -3.29
CA ASP A 57 -8.97 -4.01 -4.44
C ASP A 57 -9.99 -4.85 -5.21
N SER A 58 -9.66 -6.11 -5.52
CA SER A 58 -10.58 -7.07 -6.15
C SER A 58 -11.85 -7.30 -5.32
N LYS A 59 -11.73 -7.40 -3.99
CA LYS A 59 -12.92 -7.53 -3.11
C LYS A 59 -13.76 -6.26 -3.09
N ALA A 60 -13.11 -5.09 -3.16
CA ALA A 60 -13.82 -3.84 -3.23
C ALA A 60 -14.60 -3.72 -4.55
N GLU A 61 -14.07 -4.21 -5.66
CA GLU A 61 -14.81 -4.31 -6.92
C GLU A 61 -16.02 -5.25 -6.83
N GLU A 62 -15.89 -6.40 -6.17
CA GLU A 62 -17.01 -7.32 -5.91
C GLU A 62 -18.13 -6.61 -5.11
N ASN A 63 -17.77 -5.84 -4.09
CA ASN A 63 -18.73 -5.04 -3.32
C ASN A 63 -19.40 -3.97 -4.19
N LEU A 64 -18.68 -3.34 -5.13
CA LEU A 64 -19.27 -2.40 -6.07
C LEU A 64 -20.31 -3.06 -6.99
N LEU A 65 -20.07 -4.30 -7.43
CA LEU A 65 -21.04 -5.06 -8.21
C LEU A 65 -22.31 -5.34 -7.40
N ILE A 66 -22.17 -5.69 -6.12
CA ILE A 66 -23.32 -5.85 -5.20
C ILE A 66 -24.09 -4.54 -5.09
N ILE A 67 -23.41 -3.40 -4.93
CA ILE A 67 -24.05 -2.09 -4.90
C ILE A 67 -24.78 -1.81 -6.21
N GLN A 68 -24.18 -2.11 -7.37
CA GLN A 68 -24.84 -1.93 -8.66
C GLN A 68 -26.12 -2.77 -8.77
N ASP A 69 -26.11 -4.01 -8.30
CA ASP A 69 -27.28 -4.90 -8.30
C ASP A 69 -28.41 -4.36 -7.40
N ILE A 70 -28.06 -3.91 -6.18
CA ILE A 70 -28.98 -3.26 -5.26
C ILE A 70 -29.63 -2.02 -5.90
N LEU A 71 -28.84 -1.19 -6.58
CA LEU A 71 -29.34 0.03 -7.23
C LEU A 71 -30.24 -0.26 -8.45
N SER A 72 -29.98 -1.36 -9.15
CA SER A 72 -30.75 -1.77 -10.33
C SER A 72 -32.12 -2.35 -9.94
N SER A 73 -32.18 -3.02 -8.79
CA SER A 73 -33.39 -3.66 -8.24
C SER A 73 -34.34 -2.70 -7.51
N ALA A 74 -33.89 -1.48 -7.21
CA ALA A 74 -34.66 -0.51 -6.42
C ALA A 74 -35.66 0.30 -7.28
N ASN A 75 -36.97 0.05 -7.12
CA ASN A 75 -38.03 0.65 -7.96
C ASN A 75 -38.92 1.72 -7.28
N ALA A 76 -39.37 1.55 -6.02
CA ALA A 76 -40.35 2.46 -5.39
C ALA A 76 -39.86 3.11 -4.08
N ASP A 77 -39.41 2.33 -3.09
CA ASP A 77 -38.85 2.81 -1.81
C ASP A 77 -37.32 2.76 -1.82
N LYS A 78 -36.72 3.55 -2.70
CA LYS A 78 -35.30 3.46 -3.04
C LYS A 78 -34.38 3.60 -1.83
N THR A 79 -34.66 4.57 -0.97
CA THR A 79 -33.85 4.88 0.22
C THR A 79 -33.97 3.82 1.31
N ALA A 80 -35.18 3.33 1.61
CA ALA A 80 -35.39 2.30 2.62
C ALA A 80 -34.81 0.94 2.19
N TYR A 81 -35.00 0.57 0.92
CA TYR A 81 -34.43 -0.66 0.36
C TYR A 81 -32.89 -0.63 0.37
N ILE A 82 -32.27 0.45 -0.12
CA ILE A 82 -30.81 0.59 -0.11
C ILE A 82 -30.28 0.53 1.32
N LYS A 83 -30.91 1.21 2.28
CA LYS A 83 -30.49 1.18 3.68
C LYS A 83 -30.50 -0.23 4.26
N ASN A 84 -31.58 -0.99 4.03
CA ASN A 84 -31.70 -2.36 4.52
C ASN A 84 -30.66 -3.32 3.90
N GLN A 85 -30.39 -3.17 2.59
CA GLN A 85 -29.33 -3.95 1.94
C GLN A 85 -27.94 -3.55 2.46
N CYS A 86 -27.68 -2.27 2.67
CA CYS A 86 -26.42 -1.80 3.27
C CYS A 86 -26.20 -2.42 4.66
N GLU A 87 -27.23 -2.49 5.50
CA GLU A 87 -27.14 -3.15 6.81
C GLU A 87 -26.78 -4.64 6.69
N LYS A 88 -27.37 -5.35 5.72
CA LYS A 88 -27.08 -6.77 5.44
C LYS A 88 -25.61 -7.01 5.05
N TYR A 89 -25.05 -6.15 4.20
CA TYR A 89 -23.67 -6.26 3.71
C TYR A 89 -22.65 -5.48 4.55
N LYS A 90 -23.07 -4.92 5.71
CA LYS A 90 -22.23 -4.10 6.60
C LYS A 90 -21.65 -2.86 5.93
N PHE A 91 -22.35 -2.32 4.93
CA PHE A 91 -22.02 -1.03 4.33
C PHE A 91 -22.61 0.10 5.17
N THR A 92 -21.86 1.19 5.32
CA THR A 92 -22.34 2.40 5.99
C THR A 92 -23.14 3.24 5.00
N TYR A 93 -24.40 3.50 5.33
CA TYR A 93 -25.29 4.36 4.56
C TYR A 93 -25.38 5.74 5.21
N VAL A 94 -25.11 6.79 4.43
CA VAL A 94 -25.24 8.20 4.87
C VAL A 94 -26.00 8.98 3.82
N GLN A 95 -27.03 9.73 4.23
CA GLN A 95 -27.76 10.64 3.34
C GLN A 95 -27.47 12.09 3.75
N LYS A 96 -26.92 12.88 2.84
CA LYS A 96 -26.64 14.33 3.03
C LYS A 96 -27.12 15.11 1.82
N ASN A 97 -27.82 16.23 2.03
CA ASN A 97 -28.32 17.12 0.97
C ASN A 97 -29.07 16.38 -0.17
N ASN A 98 -29.94 15.44 0.20
CA ASN A 98 -30.69 14.60 -0.74
C ASN A 98 -29.83 13.69 -1.65
N LYS A 99 -28.54 13.53 -1.34
CA LYS A 99 -27.61 12.58 -1.97
C LYS A 99 -27.31 11.45 -1.01
N ILE A 100 -27.17 10.25 -1.56
CA ILE A 100 -26.89 9.03 -0.80
C ILE A 100 -25.43 8.67 -1.01
N TYR A 101 -24.75 8.37 0.09
CA TYR A 101 -23.36 7.91 0.14
C TYR A 101 -23.34 6.53 0.79
N ILE A 102 -22.66 5.60 0.13
CA ILE A 102 -22.42 4.25 0.65
C ILE A 102 -20.92 4.11 0.83
N THR A 103 -20.52 3.72 2.02
CA THR A 103 -19.11 3.55 2.39
C THR A 103 -18.87 2.14 2.88
N PHE A 104 -17.77 1.54 2.45
CA PHE A 104 -17.32 0.24 2.92
C PHE A 104 -15.79 0.19 3.01
N ASN A 105 -15.31 -0.75 3.82
CA ASN A 105 -13.89 -0.90 4.11
C ASN A 105 -13.46 -2.35 3.84
N GLU A 106 -12.38 -2.52 3.10
CA GLU A 106 -11.72 -3.81 2.91
C GLU A 106 -10.37 -3.84 3.62
N ASN A 107 -10.09 -4.92 4.35
CA ASN A 107 -8.83 -5.05 5.06
C ASN A 107 -7.71 -5.44 4.07
N ILE A 108 -6.70 -4.59 3.94
CA ILE A 108 -5.47 -4.92 3.20
C ILE A 108 -4.58 -5.78 4.09
N ASN A 109 -4.40 -5.37 5.34
CA ASN A 109 -3.69 -6.12 6.37
C ASN A 109 -4.17 -5.69 7.77
N MET A 110 -3.46 -6.06 8.83
CA MET A 110 -3.85 -5.75 10.22
C MET A 110 -3.82 -4.25 10.56
N GLN A 111 -3.16 -3.41 9.76
CA GLN A 111 -2.95 -1.99 10.05
C GLN A 111 -3.48 -1.07 8.95
N GLN A 112 -3.87 -1.60 7.79
CA GLN A 112 -4.25 -0.85 6.61
C GLN A 112 -5.56 -1.38 6.05
N ILE A 113 -6.43 -0.45 5.67
CA ILE A 113 -7.70 -0.72 5.02
C ILE A 113 -7.80 0.06 3.71
N LEU A 114 -8.55 -0.48 2.77
CA LEU A 114 -9.02 0.20 1.58
C LEU A 114 -10.40 0.77 1.90
N HIS A 115 -10.49 2.10 1.96
CA HIS A 115 -11.70 2.84 2.23
C HIS A 115 -12.31 3.32 0.92
N VAL A 116 -13.54 2.89 0.66
CA VAL A 116 -14.27 3.22 -0.56
C VAL A 116 -15.58 3.91 -0.21
N THR A 117 -15.81 5.06 -0.84
CA THR A 117 -17.06 5.80 -0.74
C THR A 117 -17.62 6.04 -2.12
N VAL A 118 -18.87 5.62 -2.32
CA VAL A 118 -19.62 5.84 -3.54
C VAL A 118 -20.83 6.73 -3.29
N LYS A 119 -21.11 7.61 -4.23
CA LYS A 119 -22.33 8.40 -4.27
C LYS A 119 -23.31 7.77 -5.24
N VAL A 120 -24.53 7.55 -4.77
CA VAL A 120 -25.60 7.01 -5.58
C VAL A 120 -26.28 8.15 -6.35
N ASN A 121 -26.46 7.94 -7.66
CA ASN A 121 -27.20 8.82 -8.54
C ASN A 121 -28.25 8.00 -9.30
N ASN A 122 -29.49 8.02 -8.79
CA ASN A 122 -30.59 7.19 -9.28
C ASN A 122 -30.23 5.70 -9.40
N LYS A 123 -29.93 5.20 -10.61
CA LYS A 123 -29.62 3.78 -10.90
C LYS A 123 -28.12 3.51 -11.12
N LYS A 124 -27.29 4.54 -10.99
CA LYS A 124 -25.83 4.45 -11.14
C LYS A 124 -25.17 4.92 -9.85
N PHE A 125 -23.89 4.61 -9.70
CA PHE A 125 -23.06 5.17 -8.64
C PHE A 125 -21.82 5.84 -9.25
N GLU A 126 -21.26 6.78 -8.49
CA GLU A 126 -20.00 7.46 -8.79
C GLU A 126 -19.06 7.21 -7.61
N ILE A 127 -17.85 6.71 -7.89
CA ILE A 127 -16.82 6.54 -6.86
C ILE A 127 -16.27 7.93 -6.52
N ILE A 128 -16.36 8.32 -5.25
CA ILE A 128 -15.83 9.60 -4.76
C ILE A 128 -14.46 9.39 -4.12
N GLN A 129 -14.30 8.29 -3.39
CA GLN A 129 -13.06 8.00 -2.68
C GLN A 129 -12.70 6.53 -2.86
N TRP A 130 -11.42 6.31 -3.17
CA TRP A 130 -10.77 5.01 -3.20
C TRP A 130 -9.38 5.19 -2.61
N LYS A 131 -9.26 5.04 -1.28
CA LYS A 131 -8.01 5.38 -0.58
C LYS A 131 -7.56 4.30 0.39
N LYS A 132 -6.26 4.05 0.42
CA LYS A 132 -5.63 3.29 1.49
C LYS A 132 -5.45 4.19 2.71
N ILE A 133 -5.95 3.76 3.86
CA ILE A 133 -5.78 4.47 5.15
C ILE A 133 -5.32 3.50 6.24
N SER A 134 -4.75 4.05 7.31
CA SER A 134 -4.43 3.26 8.50
C SER A 134 -5.71 2.90 9.27
N ALA A 135 -5.80 1.65 9.74
CA ALA A 135 -6.90 1.15 10.56
C ALA A 135 -7.01 1.89 11.92
N ASN A 136 -5.93 2.49 12.40
CA ASN A 136 -5.91 3.27 13.65
C ASN A 136 -6.34 4.73 13.46
N GLU A 137 -6.31 5.23 12.22
CA GLU A 137 -6.71 6.59 11.85
C GLU A 137 -8.18 6.66 11.41
N ILE A 138 -9.01 5.70 11.84
CA ILE A 138 -10.47 5.77 11.70
C ILE A 138 -11.02 6.81 12.71
N ASN A 139 -10.51 8.03 12.62
CA ASN A 139 -11.22 9.23 12.97
C ASN A 139 -11.75 9.77 11.64
N ILE A 140 -12.83 9.14 11.16
CA ILE A 140 -13.58 9.67 10.04
C ILE A 140 -14.23 10.94 10.58
N ASP A 141 -13.54 12.06 10.40
CA ASP A 141 -14.14 13.36 10.44
C ASP A 141 -15.45 13.29 9.63
N GLU A 142 -16.57 13.29 10.34
CA GLU A 142 -17.91 13.26 9.75
C GLU A 142 -18.17 14.50 8.86
N SER A 143 -17.22 15.44 8.77
CA SER A 143 -17.22 16.49 7.79
C SER A 143 -16.72 16.02 6.42
N ILE A 144 -17.59 15.30 5.71
CA ILE A 144 -17.58 15.32 4.23
C ILE A 144 -17.70 16.80 3.82
N ASN A 145 -16.57 17.45 3.56
CA ASN A 145 -16.50 18.81 3.05
C ASN A 145 -16.67 18.75 1.53
N VAL A 146 -17.93 18.68 1.08
CA VAL A 146 -18.27 18.82 -0.34
C VAL A 146 -18.14 20.31 -0.66
N TYR A 147 -17.00 20.74 -1.19
CA TYR A 147 -16.86 22.12 -1.67
C TYR A 147 -17.94 22.41 -2.72
N LYS A 148 -18.55 23.59 -2.56
CA LYS A 148 -19.67 24.16 -3.32
C LYS A 148 -19.33 24.36 -4.79
#